data_AF-A0A6P0CE55-F1
#
_entry.id   AF-A0A6P0CE55-F1
#
_cell.length_a   1.000
_cell.length_b   1.000
_cell.length_c   1.000
_cell.angle_alpha   90.00
_cell.angle_beta   90.00
_cell.angle_gamma   90.00
#
_symmetry.space_group_name_H-M   'P 1'
#
loop_
_entity.id
_entity.type
_entity.pdbx_description
1 polymer ?
#
loop_
_entity_poly.entity_id
_entity_poly.type
_entity_poly.pdbx_seq_one_letter_code
_entity_poly.pdbx_strand_id
1 'polypeptide(L)' 'MPPYSPDLNPIEMAFSKLTAHLRRIGARSFNALFHALSEICGLYTPDECWNYFCEAGYAPS' A
#
# COMPACT_ATOMS: atom_id res chain seq x y z
N MET A 1 18.09 -14.51 1.48
CA MET A 1 17.57 -13.14 1.71
C MET A 1 18.32 -12.55 2.89
N PRO A 2 18.74 -11.27 2.83
CA PRO A 2 19.22 -10.60 4.04
C PRO A 2 18.08 -10.57 5.08
N PRO A 3 18.41 -10.40 6.38
CA PRO A 3 17.42 -10.37 7.45
C PRO A 3 16.42 -9.23 7.21
N TYR A 4 15.14 -9.48 7.54
CA TYR A 4 14.02 -8.52 7.46
C TYR A 4 14.47 -7.13 7.93
N SER A 5 14.76 -6.26 6.96
CA SER A 5 14.99 -4.84 7.20
C SER A 5 13.64 -4.16 6.98
N PRO A 6 12.89 -3.85 8.05
CA PRO A 6 11.54 -3.28 7.94
C PRO A 6 11.51 -1.96 7.16
N ASP A 7 12.64 -1.26 7.07
CA ASP A 7 12.79 0.00 6.35
C ASP A 7 12.88 -0.14 4.81
N LEU A 8 13.05 -1.36 4.30
CA LEU A 8 13.22 -1.65 2.86
C LEU A 8 12.19 -2.68 2.41
N ASN A 9 10.90 -2.44 2.66
CA ASN A 9 9.86 -3.31 2.09
C ASN A 9 8.80 -2.48 1.36
N PRO A 10 8.69 -2.58 0.02
CA PRO A 10 7.73 -1.81 -0.76
C PRO A 10 6.28 -2.06 -0.32
N ILE A 11 6.03 -3.20 0.34
CA ILE A 11 4.73 -3.52 0.92
C ILE A 11 4.34 -2.55 2.04
N GLU A 12 5.27 -2.08 2.87
CA GLU A 12 4.96 -1.18 3.99
C GLU A 12 4.50 0.18 3.48
N MET A 13 5.11 0.68 2.38
CA MET A 13 4.69 1.92 1.72
C MET A 13 3.27 1.79 1.17
N ALA A 14 2.97 0.69 0.48
CA ALA A 14 1.64 0.42 -0.04
C ALA A 14 0.61 0.28 1.10
N PHE A 15 0.93 -0.44 2.18
CA PHE A 15 0.04 -0.63 3.33
C PHE A 15 -0.17 0.65 4.15
N SER A 16 0.83 1.53 4.24
CA SER A 16 0.69 2.84 4.88
C SER A 16 -0.37 3.68 4.19
N LYS A 17 -0.32 3.78 2.85
CA LYS A 17 -1.36 4.47 2.05
C LYS A 17 -2.74 3.81 2.25
N LEU A 18 -2.80 2.48 2.15
CA LEU A 18 -4.06 1.72 2.29
C LEU A 18 -4.71 1.98 3.65
N THR A 19 -3.93 1.86 4.73
CA THR A 19 -4.44 2.06 6.10
C THR A 19 -4.81 3.50 6.38
N ALA A 20 -4.11 4.49 5.80
CA ALA A 20 -4.48 5.90 5.88
C ALA A 20 -5.86 6.16 5.26
N HIS A 21 -6.12 5.63 4.06
CA HIS A 21 -7.42 5.75 3.41
C HIS A 21 -8.53 5.01 4.18
N LEU A 22 -8.27 3.79 4.64
CA LEU A 22 -9.25 3.03 5.44
C LEU A 22 -9.64 3.74 6.74
N ARG A 23 -8.66 4.29 7.47
CA ARG A 23 -8.89 5.07 8.69
C ARG A 23 -9.74 6.31 8.41
N ARG A 24 -9.52 6.97 7.26
CA ARG A 24 -10.30 8.13 6.83
C ARG A 24 -11.75 7.77 6.50
N ILE A 25 -11.99 6.61 5.87
CA ILE A 25 -13.34 6.17 5.49
C ILE A 25 -14.15 5.76 6.73
N GLY A 26 -13.50 5.15 7.74
CA GLY A 26 -14.16 4.84 9.00
C GLY A 26 -15.29 3.81 8.88
N ALA A 27 -15.19 2.86 7.94
CA ALA A 27 -16.17 1.82 7.71
C ALA A 27 -16.40 0.96 8.97
N ARG A 28 -17.67 0.73 9.34
CA ARG A 28 -18.06 -0.02 10.56
C ARG A 28 -18.75 -1.36 10.27
N SER A 29 -18.79 -1.78 9.01
CA SER A 29 -19.35 -3.06 8.59
C SER A 29 -18.39 -3.77 7.64
N PHE A 30 -18.47 -5.10 7.60
CA PHE A 30 -17.62 -5.92 6.74
C PHE A 30 -17.79 -5.56 5.25
N ASN A 31 -19.03 -5.42 4.78
CA ASN A 31 -19.30 -5.03 3.40
C ASN A 31 -18.76 -3.64 3.07
N ALA A 32 -18.94 -2.66 3.96
CA ALA A 32 -18.41 -1.31 3.75
C ALA A 32 -16.88 -1.30 3.73
N LEU A 33 -16.24 -2.12 4.58
CA LEU A 33 -14.79 -2.28 4.57
C LEU A 33 -14.30 -2.89 3.26
N PHE A 34 -14.98 -3.92 2.75
CA PHE A 34 -14.60 -4.59 1.51
C PHE A 34 -14.78 -3.69 0.28
N HIS A 35 -15.88 -2.92 0.23
CA HIS A 35 -16.07 -1.91 -0.81
C HIS A 35 -15.00 -0.83 -0.75
N ALA A 36 -14.71 -0.30 0.45
CA ALA A 36 -13.65 0.68 0.64
C ALA A 36 -12.28 0.15 0.20
N LEU A 37 -11.95 -1.10 0.52
CA LEU A 37 -10.73 -1.76 0.03
C LEU A 37 -10.68 -1.80 -1.50
N SER A 38 -11.77 -2.20 -2.16
CA SER A 38 -11.82 -2.23 -3.64
C SER A 38 -11.62 -0.85 -4.25
N GLU A 39 -12.23 0.20 -3.68
CA GLU A 39 -12.05 1.58 -4.14
C GLU A 39 -10.62 2.06 -3.95
N ILE A 40 -10.03 1.81 -2.78
CA ILE A 40 -8.65 2.19 -2.46
C ILE A 40 -7.65 1.47 -3.34
N CYS A 41 -7.83 0.17 -3.60
CA CYS A 41 -6.99 -0.59 -4.52
C CYS A 41 -7.00 0.02 -5.94
N GLY A 42 -8.12 0.62 -6.36
CA GLY A 42 -8.22 1.35 -7.63
C GLY A 42 -7.44 2.67 -7.67
N LEU A 43 -6.95 3.17 -6.53
CA LEU A 43 -6.13 4.40 -6.44
C LEU A 43 -4.64 4.16 -6.71
N TYR A 44 -4.19 2.91 -6.79
CA TYR A 44 -2.81 2.58 -7.06
C TYR A 44 -2.57 2.55 -8.56
N THR A 45 -1.68 3.42 -9.03
CA THR A 45 -1.23 3.37 -10.43
C THR A 45 -0.03 2.43 -10.57
N PRO A 46 0.20 1.86 -11.77
CA PRO A 46 1.40 1.08 -12.03
C PRO A 46 2.70 1.85 -11.72
N ASP A 47 2.75 3.13 -12.07
CA ASP A 47 3.91 4.00 -11.81
C ASP A 47 4.16 4.21 -10.31
N GLU A 48 3.10 4.40 -9.52
CA GLU A 48 3.23 4.53 -8.07
C GLU A 48 3.73 3.23 -7.43
N CYS A 49 3.20 2.09 -7.86
CA CYS A 49 3.68 0.78 -7.42
C CYS A 49 5.16 0.59 -7.78
N TRP A 50 5.57 0.98 -9.00
CA TRP A 50 6.97 0.92 -9.44
C TRP A 50 7.87 1.80 -8.58
N ASN A 51 7.41 3.00 -8.22
CA ASN A 51 8.14 3.89 -7.34
C ASN A 51 8.37 3.27 -5.95
N TYR A 52 7.41 2.51 -5.40
CA TYR A 52 7.65 1.79 -4.14
C TYR A 52 8.81 0.79 -4.25
N PHE A 53 8.90 0.07 -5.37
CA PHE A 53 10.03 -0.84 -5.62
C PHE A 53 11.35 -0.10 -5.79
N CYS A 54 11.35 1.06 -6.45
CA CYS A 54 12.55 1.90 -6.61
C CYS A 54 13.03 2.45 -5.26
N GLU A 55 12.13 3.04 -4.48
CA GLU A 55 12.42 3.61 -3.15
C GLU A 55 12.92 2.55 -2.17
N ALA A 56 12.42 1.32 -2.26
CA ALA A 56 12.88 0.20 -1.45
C ALA A 56 14.14 -0.50 -2.00
N GLY A 57 14.73 0.01 -3.09
CA GLY A 57 15.97 -0.52 -3.68
C GLY A 57 15.82 -1.86 -4.42
N TYR A 58 14.59 -2.25 -4.78
CA TYR A 58 14.29 -3.49 -5.53
C TYR A 58 14.23 -3.28 -7.04
N ALA A 59 14.20 -2.04 -7.50
CA ALA A 59 14.16 -1.68 -8.91
C ALA A 59 15.15 -0.53 -9.20
N PRO A 60 15.70 -0.46 -10.42
CA PRO A 60 16.48 0.69 -10.85
C PRO A 60 15.58 1.93 -10.97
N SER A 61 16.08 3.06 -10.49
CA SER A 61 15.50 4.39 -10.67
C SER A 61 15.66 4.93 -12.09
#